data_AF-A0A945UX67-F1
#
_entry.id   AF-A0A945UX67-F1
#
_cell.length_a   1.000
_cell.length_b   1.000
_cell.length_c   1.000
_cell.angle_alpha   90.00
_cell.angle_beta   90.00
_cell.angle_gamma   90.00
#
_symmetry.space_group_name_H-M   'P 1'
#
loop_
_entity.id
_entity.type
_entity.pdbx_description
1 polymer ?
#
loop_
_entity_poly.entity_id
_entity_poly.type
_entity_poly.pdbx_seq_one_letter_code
_entity_poly.pdbx_strand_id
1 'polypeptide(L)'
;MAKLPPPPFELYTGQTGGFIGFDDGNELISLPLHTLASLSLRGSGSPQQLTLEFANHLVQIKGANLSTIVNHIEVGRVRRIRSGQAEDSKVESVTVLEM
;
A
#
# COMPACT_ATOMS: atom_id res chain seq x y z
N MET A 1 22.70 -19.94 -0.25
CA MET A 1 21.41 -19.71 0.42
C MET A 1 20.80 -18.44 -0.15
N ALA A 2 19.76 -18.55 -0.97
CA ALA A 2 19.06 -17.38 -1.48
C ALA A 2 18.34 -16.70 -0.30
N LYS A 3 18.65 -15.42 -0.04
CA LYS A 3 17.89 -14.61 0.90
C LYS A 3 16.45 -14.54 0.37
N LEU A 4 15.49 -15.01 1.16
CA LEU A 4 14.08 -14.79 0.87
C LEU A 4 13.85 -13.29 0.71
N PRO A 5 13.10 -12.85 -0.32
CA PRO A 5 12.76 -11.45 -0.46
C PRO A 5 12.01 -10.99 0.80
N PRO A 6 12.28 -9.78 1.29
CA PRO A 6 11.63 -9.28 2.51
C PRO A 6 10.10 -9.26 2.35
N PRO A 7 9.36 -9.42 3.46
CA PRO A 7 7.92 -9.39 3.42
C PRO A 7 7.42 -8.03 2.94
N PRO A 8 6.26 -8.01 2.31
CA PRO A 8 6.12 -7.15 1.16
C PRO A 8 5.17 -5.96 1.45
N PHE A 9 4.48 -6.02 2.59
CA PHE A 9 4.29 -4.88 3.49
C PHE A 9 4.81 -5.22 4.89
N GLU A 10 5.35 -4.23 5.60
CA GLU A 10 5.71 -4.39 7.00
C GLU A 10 4.49 -3.97 7.86
N LEU A 11 4.05 -4.85 8.77
CA LEU A 11 2.95 -4.55 9.69
C LEU A 11 3.48 -4.00 11.02
N TYR A 12 2.83 -2.97 11.55
CA TYR A 12 3.00 -2.55 12.94
C TYR A 12 2.13 -3.41 13.87
N THR A 13 2.69 -3.81 15.01
CA THR A 13 1.95 -4.47 16.10
C THR A 13 1.53 -3.51 17.22
N GLY A 14 1.86 -2.20 17.10
CA GLY A 14 1.56 -1.14 18.06
C GLY A 14 0.96 0.11 17.41
N GLN A 15 0.17 0.86 18.18
CA GLN A 15 -0.67 1.96 17.69
C GLN A 15 0.14 3.11 17.08
N THR A 16 -0.33 3.57 15.91
CA THR A 16 0.09 4.73 15.11
C THR A 16 1.41 4.61 14.32
N GLY A 17 1.33 3.98 13.15
CA GLY A 17 2.24 4.29 12.04
C GLY A 17 1.93 5.69 11.49
N GLY A 18 2.74 6.69 11.84
CA GLY A 18 2.55 8.06 11.35
C GLY A 18 2.70 8.21 9.83
N PHE A 19 3.28 7.21 9.16
CA PHE A 19 3.62 7.21 7.73
C PHE A 19 3.42 5.81 7.11
N ILE A 20 3.12 5.79 5.80
CA ILE A 20 3.14 4.60 4.93
C ILE A 20 4.17 4.82 3.83
N GLY A 21 5.09 3.87 3.65
CA GLY A 21 6.03 3.82 2.54
C GLY A 21 5.43 3.17 1.29
N PHE A 22 5.73 3.69 0.12
CA PHE A 22 5.30 3.16 -1.18
C PHE A 22 6.53 2.96 -2.05
N ASP A 23 6.76 1.72 -2.48
CA ASP A 23 7.90 1.33 -3.31
C ASP A 23 7.40 1.00 -4.72
N ASP A 24 7.71 1.89 -5.67
CA ASP A 24 7.35 1.72 -7.08
C ASP A 24 8.41 0.95 -7.90
N GLY A 25 9.47 0.46 -7.23
CA GLY A 25 10.60 -0.23 -7.84
C GLY A 25 11.78 0.68 -8.21
N ASN A 26 11.60 2.01 -8.21
CA ASN A 26 12.66 3.00 -8.41
C ASN A 26 12.97 3.76 -7.11
N GLU A 27 11.94 4.21 -6.39
CA GLU A 27 12.09 5.03 -5.20
C GLU A 27 11.10 4.62 -4.09
N LEU A 28 11.50 4.84 -2.84
CA LEU A 28 10.63 4.68 -1.66
C LEU A 28 10.10 6.05 -1.22
N ILE A 29 8.82 6.30 -1.46
CA ILE A 29 8.15 7.52 -1.00
C ILE A 29 7.40 7.21 0.30
N SER A 30 7.62 8.02 1.34
CA SER A 30 6.93 7.86 2.63
C SER A 30 5.93 8.99 2.85
N LEU A 31 4.63 8.66 2.89
CA LEU A 31 3.55 9.63 3.04
C LEU A 31 2.92 9.55 4.44
N PRO A 32 2.61 10.68 5.09
CA PRO A 32 1.99 10.65 6.39
C PRO A 32 0.56 10.10 6.33
N LEU A 33 0.20 9.17 7.21
CA LEU A 33 -1.16 8.60 7.20
C LEU A 33 -2.24 9.64 7.51
N HIS A 34 -1.92 10.64 8.34
CA HIS A 34 -2.87 11.71 8.69
C HIS A 34 -3.19 12.65 7.52
N THR A 35 -2.44 12.62 6.42
CA THR A 35 -2.72 13.40 5.21
C THR A 35 -3.49 12.62 4.15
N LEU A 36 -3.86 11.36 4.44
CA LEU A 36 -4.73 10.55 3.59
C LEU A 36 -6.13 11.17 3.59
N ALA A 37 -6.51 11.76 2.47
CA ALA A 37 -7.79 12.42 2.27
C ALA A 37 -8.87 11.43 1.85
N SER A 38 -8.53 10.48 0.96
CA SER A 38 -9.49 9.50 0.46
C SER A 38 -8.83 8.16 0.13
N LEU A 39 -9.62 7.09 0.20
CA LEU A 39 -9.23 5.74 -0.18
C LEU A 39 -10.36 5.14 -1.00
N SER A 40 -10.04 4.56 -2.16
CA SER A 40 -11.03 3.85 -2.99
C SER A 40 -10.51 2.51 -3.50
N LEU A 41 -11.41 1.53 -3.54
CA LEU A 41 -11.19 0.23 -4.16
C LEU A 41 -12.03 0.14 -5.43
N ARG A 42 -11.42 -0.34 -6.52
CA ARG A 42 -12.09 -0.67 -7.78
C ARG A 42 -11.82 -2.12 -8.18
N GLY A 43 -12.86 -2.76 -8.69
CA GLY A 43 -12.85 -4.14 -9.19
C GLY A 43 -14.13 -4.87 -8.82
N SER A 44 -14.73 -5.60 -9.77
CA SER A 44 -15.94 -6.40 -9.53
C SER A 44 -15.55 -7.77 -8.97
N GLY A 45 -16.11 -8.15 -7.81
CA GLY A 45 -15.82 -9.43 -7.13
C GLY A 45 -14.52 -9.39 -6.33
N SER A 46 -13.38 -9.19 -7.01
CA SER A 46 -12.07 -9.03 -6.39
C SER A 46 -11.50 -7.66 -6.71
N PRO A 47 -11.30 -6.77 -5.72
CA PRO A 47 -10.70 -5.47 -5.96
C PRO A 47 -9.29 -5.61 -6.53
N GLN A 48 -9.09 -4.98 -7.68
CA GLN A 48 -7.85 -5.07 -8.47
C GLN A 48 -7.07 -3.76 -8.46
N GLN A 49 -7.70 -2.68 -8.02
CA GLN A 49 -7.06 -1.38 -7.90
C GLN A 49 -7.45 -0.72 -6.58
N LEU A 50 -6.45 -0.28 -5.83
CA LEU A 50 -6.57 0.56 -4.66
C LEU A 50 -5.98 1.93 -5.02
N THR A 51 -6.70 2.99 -4.71
CA THR A 51 -6.23 4.37 -4.89
C THR A 51 -6.29 5.10 -3.56
N LEU A 52 -5.16 5.68 -3.17
CA LEU A 52 -4.96 6.45 -1.95
C LEU A 52 -4.66 7.88 -2.35
N GLU A 53 -5.48 8.82 -1.93
CA GLU A 53 -5.31 10.24 -2.20
C GLU A 53 -4.78 10.92 -0.94
N PHE A 54 -3.58 11.46 -1.04
CA PHE A 54 -2.95 12.30 -0.02
C PHE A 54 -2.97 13.75 -0.51
N ALA A 55 -2.70 14.69 0.40
CA ALA A 55 -2.74 16.13 0.12
C ALA A 55 -2.07 16.57 -1.20
N ASN A 56 -0.90 16.01 -1.53
CA ASN A 56 -0.13 16.35 -2.74
C ASN A 56 0.20 15.13 -3.62
N HIS A 57 -0.32 13.95 -3.29
CA HIS A 57 0.08 12.71 -3.94
C HIS A 57 -1.12 11.81 -4.17
N LEU A 58 -1.16 11.17 -5.34
CA LEU A 58 -2.08 10.10 -5.65
C LEU A 58 -1.30 8.79 -5.78
N VAL A 59 -1.56 7.84 -4.90
CA VAL A 59 -0.96 6.51 -4.95
C VAL A 59 -1.95 5.51 -5.54
N GLN A 60 -1.53 4.83 -6.60
CA GLN A 60 -2.30 3.78 -7.24
C GLN A 60 -1.59 2.43 -7.07
N ILE A 61 -2.32 1.46 -6.53
CA ILE A 61 -1.83 0.12 -6.27
C ILE A 61 -2.69 -0.84 -7.09
N LYS A 62 -2.07 -1.61 -7.98
CA LYS A 62 -2.76 -2.64 -8.76
C LYS A 62 -2.36 -4.03 -8.27
N GLY A 63 -3.31 -4.94 -8.30
CA GLY A 63 -3.07 -6.34 -7.99
C GLY A 63 -4.34 -7.13 -7.72
N ALA A 64 -4.33 -8.01 -6.72
CA ALA A 64 -5.47 -8.86 -6.40
C ALA A 64 -5.74 -8.88 -4.90
N ASN A 65 -7.03 -8.99 -4.54
CA ASN A 65 -7.52 -9.04 -3.17
C ASN A 65 -7.01 -7.87 -2.29
N LEU A 66 -7.03 -6.65 -2.83
CA LEU A 66 -6.48 -5.47 -2.16
C LEU A 66 -7.29 -5.01 -0.92
N SER A 67 -8.45 -5.61 -0.67
CA SER A 67 -9.29 -5.34 0.51
C SER A 67 -8.55 -5.54 1.83
N THR A 68 -7.66 -6.53 1.92
CA THR A 68 -6.87 -6.79 3.14
C THR A 68 -5.93 -5.64 3.46
N ILE A 69 -5.32 -5.03 2.43
CA ILE A 69 -4.47 -3.85 2.60
C ILE A 69 -5.28 -2.68 3.16
N VAL A 70 -6.49 -2.46 2.64
CA VAL A 70 -7.39 -1.39 3.13
C VAL A 70 -7.72 -1.57 4.60
N ASN A 71 -8.15 -2.77 5.00
CA ASN A 71 -8.43 -3.08 6.40
C ASN A 71 -7.23 -2.78 7.29
N HIS A 72 -6.01 -3.09 6.84
CA HIS A 72 -4.79 -2.80 7.59
C HIS A 72 -4.44 -1.30 7.65
N ILE A 73 -4.73 -0.54 6.60
CA ILE A 73 -4.53 0.92 6.58
C ILE A 73 -5.49 1.58 7.59
N GLU A 74 -6.77 1.19 7.58
CA GLU A 74 -7.80 1.74 8.46
C GLU A 74 -7.49 1.53 9.95
N VAL A 75 -6.92 0.37 10.31
CA VAL A 75 -6.49 0.09 11.69
C VAL A 75 -5.06 0.57 11.99
N GLY A 76 -4.43 1.32 11.08
CA GLY A 76 -3.12 1.94 11.27
C GLY A 76 -1.95 0.94 11.38
N ARG A 77 -2.06 -0.23 10.74
CA ARG A 77 -1.07 -1.31 10.83
C ARG A 77 -0.14 -1.42 9.62
N VAL A 78 -0.35 -0.68 8.55
CA VAL A 78 0.54 -0.73 7.37
C VAL A 78 1.71 0.24 7.53
N ARG A 79 2.94 -0.25 7.34
CA ARG A 79 4.16 0.57 7.31
C ARG A 79 4.67 0.84 5.90
N ARG A 80 4.53 -0.11 4.98
CA ARG A 80 5.10 -0.03 3.62
C ARG A 80 4.30 -0.90 2.65
N ILE A 81 4.18 -0.55 1.37
CA ILE A 81 3.58 -1.39 0.32
C ILE A 81 4.52 -1.44 -0.89
N ARG A 82 4.75 -2.63 -1.49
CA ARG A 82 5.71 -2.83 -2.59
C ARG A 82 5.16 -3.72 -3.72
N SER A 83 5.67 -3.52 -4.94
CA SER A 83 5.39 -4.38 -6.10
C SER A 83 6.08 -5.75 -6.04
N GLY A 84 5.55 -6.75 -6.76
CA GLY A 84 6.12 -8.11 -6.81
C GLY A 84 5.71 -9.02 -5.65
N GLN A 85 4.72 -8.60 -4.85
CA GLN A 85 4.25 -9.29 -3.65
C GLN A 85 3.17 -10.34 -3.95
N ALA A 86 3.23 -11.51 -3.31
CA ALA A 86 2.12 -12.45 -3.23
C ALA A 86 1.92 -12.96 -1.78
N GLU A 87 0.85 -12.49 -1.12
CA GLU A 87 0.25 -13.10 0.10
C GLU A 87 -1.28 -13.20 -0.09
N ASP A 88 -2.09 -12.97 0.95
CA ASP A 88 -3.55 -12.84 0.81
C ASP A 88 -3.93 -11.74 -0.17
N SER A 89 -3.15 -10.65 -0.21
CA SER A 89 -3.17 -9.64 -1.28
C SER A 89 -1.94 -9.78 -2.16
N LYS A 90 -2.13 -9.72 -3.48
CA LYS A 90 -1.05 -9.64 -4.46
C LYS A 90 -0.90 -8.19 -4.89
N VAL A 91 0.30 -7.61 -4.80
CA VAL A 91 0.60 -6.27 -5.32
C VAL A 91 1.47 -6.41 -6.55
N GLU A 92 0.92 -6.04 -7.70
CA GLU A 92 1.57 -6.15 -9.00
C GLU A 92 2.33 -4.88 -9.33
N SER A 93 1.75 -3.72 -9.04
CA SER A 93 2.42 -2.43 -9.24
C SER A 93 1.98 -1.41 -8.20
N VAL A 94 2.90 -0.51 -7.88
CA VAL A 94 2.63 0.71 -7.12
C VAL A 94 3.05 1.87 -8.00
N THR A 95 2.23 2.90 -8.08
CA THR A 95 2.51 4.13 -8.84
C THR A 95 2.19 5.31 -7.94
N VAL A 96 3.13 6.23 -7.79
CA VAL A 96 2.95 7.47 -7.03
C VAL A 96 2.97 8.62 -8.01
N LEU A 97 1.94 9.46 -7.98
CA LEU A 97 1.78 10.63 -8.84
C LEU A 97 1.77 11.88 -7.95
N GLU A 98 2.57 12.89 -8.28
CA GLU A 98 2.44 14.22 -7.68
C GLU A 98 1.23 14.96 -8.29
N MET A 99 0.50 15.71 -7.47
CA MET A 99 -0.70 16.46 -7.86
C MET A 99 -0.47 17.98 -7.91
#